data_AF-A0A958YL01-F1
#
_entry.id   AF-A0A958YL01-F1
#
_cell.length_a   1.000
_cell.length_b   1.000
_cell.length_c   1.000
_cell.angle_alpha   90.00
_cell.angle_beta   90.00
_cell.angle_gamma   90.00
#
_symmetry.space_group_name_H-M   'P 1'
#
loop_
_entity.id
_entity.type
_entity.pdbx_description
1 polymer ?
#
loop_
_entity_poly.entity_id
_entity_poly.type
_entity_poly.pdbx_seq_one_letter_code
_entity_poly.pdbx_strand_id
1 'polypeptide(L)'
;DVYRPIVDDEFNDFNYYRGNVYSKNEINDDGTVKVVTPEDVVYDTLSNGKIMARNLPGEILQVPVDENETYLRTNFSESDNRNFRDGDKRSSRYYSDSFDENVTNEDAETRKMYNSPDQNVTADSTGTLIRKYDKSNDRTSLINDNVRVYKGGSWRDRAYWIDPAQRRYYPQDMATDYIGFRCAMSRVGSKSKGKNKTRN
;
A
#
# COMPACT_ATOMS: atom_id res chain seq x y z
N ASP A 1 -3.74 37.65 16.49
CA ASP A 1 -3.96 36.22 16.67
C ASP A 1 -3.19 35.49 15.60
N VAL A 2 -2.44 34.46 15.98
CA VAL A 2 -1.37 33.86 15.16
C VAL A 2 -1.99 32.98 14.09
N TYR A 3 -1.68 33.28 12.83
CA TYR A 3 -2.02 32.45 11.68
C TYR A 3 -1.43 31.06 11.90
N ARG A 4 -2.28 30.08 12.22
CA ARG A 4 -1.90 28.67 12.18
C ARG A 4 -2.14 28.22 10.75
N PRO A 5 -1.10 27.89 9.95
CA PRO A 5 -1.33 27.17 8.72
C PRO A 5 -2.05 25.88 9.09
N ILE A 6 -3.24 25.67 8.53
CA ILE A 6 -3.94 24.39 8.54
C ILE A 6 -3.03 23.45 7.75
N VAL A 7 -2.20 22.71 8.48
CA VAL A 7 -1.60 21.50 7.93
C VAL A 7 -2.76 20.53 7.82
N ASP A 8 -3.03 20.07 6.61
CA ASP A 8 -4.05 19.06 6.34
C ASP A 8 -3.71 17.82 7.18
N ASP A 9 -4.52 17.52 8.22
CA ASP A 9 -4.34 16.37 9.11
C ASP A 9 -4.48 15.04 8.36
N GLU A 10 -5.12 15.06 7.19
CA GLU A 10 -5.21 13.92 6.27
C GLU A 10 -3.87 13.68 5.55
N PHE A 11 -3.05 14.73 5.43
CA PHE A 11 -1.70 14.65 4.92
C PHE A 11 -0.70 14.42 6.08
N ASN A 12 -0.67 13.19 6.61
CA ASN A 12 0.33 12.78 7.61
C ASN A 12 1.70 12.43 6.98
N ASP A 13 2.68 13.32 7.17
CA ASP A 13 4.06 13.26 6.64
C ASP A 13 4.90 12.05 7.08
N PHE A 14 4.47 11.31 8.09
CA PHE A 14 5.31 10.25 8.66
C PHE A 14 5.12 8.87 8.03
N ASN A 15 4.02 8.58 7.34
CA ASN A 15 3.80 7.33 6.62
C ASN A 15 2.67 7.48 5.59
N TYR A 16 2.90 8.17 4.47
CA TYR A 16 2.01 8.01 3.31
C TYR A 16 2.26 6.63 2.72
N TYR A 17 1.57 5.63 3.27
CA TYR A 17 0.98 4.70 2.36
C TYR A 17 -0.10 5.43 1.59
N ARG A 18 -0.13 5.25 0.27
CA ARG A 18 -1.19 5.79 -0.59
C ARG A 18 -2.49 5.16 -0.12
N GLY A 19 -3.39 5.98 0.44
CA GLY A 19 -4.74 5.63 0.89
C GLY A 19 -4.86 4.38 1.77
N ASN A 20 -6.08 3.82 1.79
CA ASN A 20 -6.45 2.69 2.66
C ASN A 20 -7.01 1.53 1.83
N VAL A 21 -6.77 0.31 2.30
CA VAL A 21 -7.45 -0.91 1.82
C VAL A 21 -8.41 -1.35 2.91
N TYR A 22 -9.69 -1.37 2.58
CA TYR A 22 -10.76 -1.82 3.47
C TYR A 22 -11.08 -3.28 3.18
N SER A 23 -10.97 -4.11 4.21
CA SER A 23 -11.32 -5.52 4.19
C SER A 23 -12.39 -5.80 5.25
N LYS A 24 -13.12 -6.90 5.06
CA LYS A 24 -14.07 -7.46 6.01
C LYS A 24 -13.70 -8.91 6.33
N ASN A 25 -14.15 -9.39 7.48
CA ASN A 25 -13.99 -10.80 7.82
C ASN A 25 -14.99 -11.64 7.00
N GLU A 26 -14.52 -12.75 6.44
CA GLU A 26 -15.38 -13.72 5.78
C GLU A 26 -16.18 -14.50 6.84
N ILE A 27 -17.48 -14.64 6.61
CA ILE A 27 -18.41 -15.33 7.51
C ILE A 27 -18.88 -16.60 6.78
N ASN A 28 -18.80 -17.75 7.46
CA ASN A 28 -19.32 -19.02 6.95
C ASN A 28 -20.86 -18.99 6.89
N ASP A 29 -21.46 -19.91 6.14
CA ASP A 29 -22.92 -20.06 6.06
C ASP A 29 -23.59 -20.23 7.44
N ASP A 30 -22.85 -20.77 8.41
CA ASP A 30 -23.28 -20.97 9.80
C ASP A 30 -23.21 -19.69 10.67
N GLY A 31 -22.81 -18.54 10.10
CA GLY A 31 -22.69 -17.27 10.81
C GLY A 31 -21.42 -17.11 11.68
N THR A 32 -20.51 -18.09 11.65
CA THR A 32 -19.21 -18.02 12.33
C THR A 32 -18.13 -17.40 11.44
N VAL A 33 -17.09 -16.82 12.04
CA VAL A 33 -15.97 -16.25 11.29
C VAL A 33 -15.11 -17.36 10.69
N LYS A 34 -14.79 -17.26 9.41
CA LYS A 34 -13.93 -18.22 8.71
C LYS A 34 -12.47 -18.04 9.13
N VAL A 35 -11.91 -19.09 9.71
CA VAL A 35 -10.49 -19.17 10.07
C VAL A 35 -9.75 -19.89 8.96
N VAL A 36 -8.60 -19.34 8.58
CA VAL A 36 -7.76 -19.89 7.51
C VAL A 36 -7.18 -21.23 7.97
N THR A 37 -7.56 -22.30 7.28
CA THR A 37 -6.94 -23.62 7.46
C THR A 37 -5.67 -23.73 6.59
N PRO A 38 -4.78 -24.71 6.85
CA PRO A 38 -3.60 -24.93 6.00
C PRO A 38 -3.92 -25.16 4.51
N GLU A 39 -5.13 -25.60 4.19
CA GLU A 39 -5.59 -25.86 2.82
C GLU A 39 -6.13 -24.58 2.14
N ASP A 40 -6.61 -23.61 2.93
CA ASP A 40 -7.20 -22.34 2.45
C ASP A 40 -6.18 -21.20 2.31
N VAL A 41 -4.88 -21.48 2.45
CA VAL A 41 -3.84 -20.46 2.36
C VAL A 41 -3.74 -19.97 0.91
N VAL A 42 -4.03 -18.68 0.71
CA VAL A 42 -3.91 -18.04 -0.60
C VAL A 42 -2.47 -17.58 -0.78
N TYR A 43 -1.86 -18.02 -1.88
CA TYR A 43 -0.51 -17.62 -2.25
C TYR A 43 -0.55 -16.58 -3.36
N ASP A 44 0.24 -15.52 -3.19
CA ASP A 44 0.44 -14.47 -4.17
C ASP A 44 1.85 -14.54 -4.75
N THR A 45 1.98 -14.24 -6.04
CA THR A 45 3.26 -14.18 -6.74
C THR A 45 3.70 -12.73 -6.84
N LEU A 46 4.72 -12.36 -6.08
CA LEU A 46 5.26 -11.00 -6.12
C LEU A 46 5.92 -10.70 -7.48
N SER A 47 6.14 -9.41 -7.75
CA SER A 47 6.79 -8.92 -8.98
C SER A 47 8.21 -9.48 -9.19
N ASN A 48 8.85 -9.98 -8.14
CA ASN A 48 10.17 -10.61 -8.19
C ASN A 48 10.11 -12.12 -8.52
N GLY A 49 8.93 -12.73 -8.53
CA GLY A 49 8.69 -14.16 -8.73
C GLY A 49 8.68 -15.01 -7.45
N LYS A 50 8.80 -14.39 -6.28
CA LYS A 50 8.69 -15.06 -4.99
C LYS A 50 7.22 -15.30 -4.66
N ILE A 51 6.89 -16.52 -4.29
CA ILE A 51 5.55 -16.90 -3.82
C ILE A 51 5.47 -16.58 -2.33
N MET A 52 4.51 -15.75 -1.93
CA MET A 52 4.27 -15.38 -0.54
C MET A 52 2.82 -15.67 -0.15
N ALA A 53 2.61 -16.21 1.05
CA ALA A 53 1.27 -16.40 1.59
C ALA A 53 0.66 -15.05 1.94
N ARG A 54 -0.58 -14.80 1.52
CA ARG A 54 -1.34 -13.59 1.86
C ARG A 54 -1.82 -13.62 3.30
N ASN A 55 -2.21 -14.79 3.76
CA ASN A 55 -2.77 -15.08 5.07
C ASN A 55 -2.04 -16.29 5.68
N LEU A 56 -1.83 -16.26 6.99
CA LEU A 56 -1.22 -17.37 7.72
C LEU A 56 -2.32 -18.31 8.27
N PRO A 57 -2.06 -19.62 8.40
CA PRO A 57 -2.99 -20.53 9.05
C PRO A 57 -3.32 -20.07 10.48
N GLY A 58 -4.61 -20.04 10.82
CA GLY A 58 -5.10 -19.55 12.12
C GLY A 58 -5.45 -18.07 12.15
N GLU A 59 -5.18 -17.30 11.09
CA GLU A 59 -5.72 -15.95 10.95
C GLU A 59 -7.20 -15.99 10.53
N ILE A 60 -7.91 -14.90 10.82
CA ILE A 60 -9.26 -14.68 10.31
C ILE A 60 -9.14 -14.30 8.83
N LEU A 61 -9.87 -15.02 7.96
CA LEU A 61 -9.87 -14.72 6.53
C LEU A 61 -10.53 -13.38 6.28
N GLN A 62 -9.81 -12.49 5.59
CA GLN A 62 -10.29 -11.17 5.21
C GLN A 62 -10.48 -11.07 3.71
N VAL A 63 -11.65 -10.59 3.29
CA VAL A 63 -12.07 -10.40 1.90
C VAL A 63 -12.29 -8.90 1.65
N PRO A 64 -12.09 -8.38 0.43
CA PRO A 64 -12.46 -7.01 0.09
C PRO A 64 -13.93 -6.71 0.43
N VAL A 65 -14.21 -5.46 0.77
CA VAL A 65 -15.60 -4.99 1.02
C VAL A 65 -16.37 -4.92 -0.29
N ASP A 66 -17.60 -5.45 -0.29
CA ASP A 66 -18.48 -5.46 -1.47
C ASP A 66 -19.42 -4.24 -1.51
N GLU A 67 -19.99 -3.99 -2.69
CA GLU A 67 -20.97 -2.91 -2.93
C GLU A 67 -22.19 -2.99 -1.97
N ASN A 68 -22.63 -4.20 -1.63
CA ASN A 68 -23.74 -4.40 -0.69
C ASN A 68 -23.47 -3.81 0.69
N GLU A 69 -22.20 -3.75 1.10
CA GLU A 69 -21.78 -3.23 2.41
C GLU A 69 -21.40 -1.75 2.35
N THR A 70 -20.91 -1.28 1.20
CA THR A 70 -20.60 0.14 0.98
C THR A 70 -21.81 0.97 0.55
N TYR A 71 -22.92 0.35 0.15
CA TYR A 71 -24.11 1.01 -0.40
C TYR A 71 -24.65 2.18 0.44
N LEU A 72 -24.65 2.07 1.77
CA LEU A 72 -25.11 3.13 2.69
C LEU A 72 -23.97 3.93 3.33
N ARG A 73 -22.71 3.62 3.00
CA ARG A 73 -21.57 4.31 3.58
C ARG A 73 -21.32 5.62 2.82
N THR A 74 -21.09 6.69 3.57
CA THR A 74 -20.75 8.00 3.00
C THR A 74 -19.26 8.19 2.77
N ASN A 75 -18.41 7.32 3.33
CA ASN A 75 -16.98 7.55 3.43
C ASN A 75 -16.17 6.93 2.29
N PHE A 76 -16.54 5.73 1.84
CA PHE A 76 -15.88 5.03 0.73
C PHE A 76 -16.87 4.11 0.01
N SER A 77 -16.67 3.93 -1.30
CA SER A 77 -17.48 3.07 -2.16
C SER A 77 -16.77 1.77 -2.56
N GLU A 78 -15.45 1.79 -2.64
CA GLU A 78 -14.61 0.68 -3.10
C GLU A 78 -13.79 0.09 -1.94
N SER A 79 -13.31 -1.14 -2.10
CA SER A 79 -12.47 -1.79 -1.08
C SER A 79 -11.05 -1.20 -1.07
N ASP A 80 -10.45 -1.02 -2.24
CA ASP A 80 -9.15 -0.41 -2.40
C ASP A 80 -9.31 1.08 -2.71
N ASN A 81 -8.93 1.94 -1.77
CA ASN A 81 -8.92 3.38 -1.97
C ASN A 81 -7.49 3.93 -1.84
N ARG A 82 -6.47 3.14 -2.19
CA ARG A 82 -5.07 3.57 -2.09
C ARG A 82 -4.79 4.80 -2.95
N ASN A 83 -5.35 4.83 -4.15
CA ASN A 83 -5.13 5.89 -5.12
C ASN A 83 -6.11 7.08 -5.01
N PHE A 84 -6.97 7.12 -3.99
CA PHE A 84 -7.97 8.17 -3.83
C PHE A 84 -7.34 9.56 -3.78
N ARG A 85 -7.77 10.46 -4.67
CA ARG A 85 -7.22 11.82 -4.88
C ARG A 85 -5.75 11.88 -5.33
N ASP A 86 -5.14 10.74 -5.61
CA ASP A 86 -3.74 10.61 -6.03
C ASP A 86 -3.58 9.50 -7.08
N GLY A 87 -4.31 9.65 -8.19
CA GLY A 87 -4.24 8.77 -9.36
C GLY A 87 -5.41 7.79 -9.50
N ASP A 88 -6.46 7.94 -8.70
CA ASP A 88 -7.79 7.46 -9.07
C ASP A 88 -8.27 8.15 -10.35
N LYS A 89 -9.20 7.51 -11.05
CA LYS A 89 -9.73 8.00 -12.34
C LYS A 89 -10.18 9.47 -12.27
N ARG A 90 -10.82 9.90 -11.18
CA ARG A 90 -11.36 11.27 -11.00
C ARG A 90 -10.28 12.32 -10.75
N SER A 91 -9.14 11.95 -10.17
CA SER A 91 -7.99 12.84 -9.97
C SER A 91 -6.89 12.69 -11.03
N SER A 92 -7.01 11.70 -11.93
CA SER A 92 -6.04 11.46 -12.99
C SER A 92 -6.08 12.54 -14.08
N ARG A 93 -4.95 12.73 -14.77
CA ARG A 93 -4.84 13.63 -15.94
C ARG A 93 -5.75 13.23 -17.10
N TYR A 94 -6.18 11.95 -17.14
CA TYR A 94 -6.98 11.35 -18.21
C TYR A 94 -8.47 11.25 -17.85
N TYR A 95 -8.93 12.07 -16.90
CA TYR A 95 -10.33 12.09 -16.48
C TYR A 95 -11.31 12.25 -17.65
N SER A 96 -10.96 13.05 -18.67
CA SER A 96 -11.80 13.27 -19.86
C SER A 96 -11.83 12.11 -20.84
N ASP A 97 -10.74 11.34 -20.93
CA ASP A 97 -10.51 10.40 -22.04
C ASP A 97 -11.12 9.02 -21.76
N SER A 98 -11.56 8.75 -20.53
CA SER A 98 -12.06 7.45 -20.09
C SER A 98 -13.56 7.45 -19.79
N PHE A 99 -14.41 7.78 -20.78
CA PHE A 99 -15.84 7.46 -20.73
C PHE A 99 -16.12 5.95 -20.78
N ASP A 100 -15.10 5.13 -21.03
CA ASP A 100 -15.18 3.68 -20.86
C ASP A 100 -15.00 3.34 -19.37
N GLU A 101 -16.10 2.93 -18.75
CA GLU A 101 -16.20 2.50 -17.35
C GLU A 101 -15.63 1.08 -17.15
N ASN A 102 -15.26 0.38 -18.24
CA ASN A 102 -14.85 -1.02 -18.21
C ASN A 102 -13.36 -1.27 -17.93
N VAL A 103 -12.55 -0.23 -17.63
CA VAL A 103 -11.16 -0.45 -17.20
C VAL A 103 -11.15 -0.72 -15.69
N THR A 104 -11.33 -2.00 -15.34
CA THR A 104 -11.42 -2.52 -13.97
C THR A 104 -10.06 -2.72 -13.28
N ASN A 105 -8.94 -2.37 -13.93
CA ASN A 105 -7.63 -2.52 -13.33
C ASN A 105 -7.23 -1.23 -12.61
N GLU A 106 -7.57 -1.12 -11.32
CA GLU A 106 -7.27 0.01 -10.44
C GLU A 106 -5.77 0.39 -10.44
N ASP A 107 -4.88 -0.61 -10.45
CA ASP A 107 -3.43 -0.42 -10.58
C ASP A 107 -3.01 0.31 -11.86
N ALA A 108 -3.85 0.30 -12.90
CA ALA A 108 -3.56 0.94 -14.18
C ALA A 108 -3.81 2.46 -14.14
N GLU A 109 -4.67 2.95 -13.25
CA GLU A 109 -5.04 4.36 -13.22
C GLU A 109 -3.93 5.23 -12.64
N THR A 110 -3.32 4.82 -11.52
CA THR A 110 -2.15 5.51 -10.97
C THR A 110 -0.95 5.42 -11.88
N ARG A 111 -0.77 4.26 -12.52
CA ARG A 111 0.30 4.06 -13.50
C ARG A 111 0.16 4.97 -14.70
N LYS A 112 -1.05 5.20 -15.22
CA LYS A 112 -1.30 6.16 -16.29
C LYS A 112 -0.99 7.58 -15.81
N MET A 113 -1.38 7.95 -14.60
CA MET A 113 -1.12 9.28 -14.02
C MET A 113 0.38 9.58 -13.93
N TYR A 114 1.16 8.64 -13.40
CA TYR A 114 2.60 8.79 -13.15
C TYR A 114 3.50 8.27 -14.27
N ASN A 115 2.94 7.62 -15.29
CA ASN A 115 3.64 6.92 -16.37
C ASN A 115 4.77 6.01 -15.83
N SER A 116 4.38 5.09 -14.93
CA SER A 116 5.30 4.09 -14.37
C SER A 116 5.33 2.78 -15.16
N PRO A 117 6.42 2.00 -15.05
CA PRO A 117 6.57 0.77 -15.82
C PRO A 117 5.52 -0.29 -15.49
N ASP A 118 5.13 -1.06 -16.51
CA ASP A 118 4.30 -2.25 -16.33
C ASP A 118 5.18 -3.43 -15.89
N GLN A 119 5.09 -3.81 -14.61
CA GLN A 119 5.76 -4.98 -14.06
C GLN A 119 4.68 -5.95 -13.59
N ASN A 120 4.35 -6.94 -14.42
CA ASN A 120 3.47 -8.03 -14.03
C ASN A 120 4.20 -9.35 -14.24
N VAL A 121 4.11 -10.20 -13.23
CA VAL A 121 4.65 -11.54 -13.22
C VAL A 121 3.51 -12.48 -12.93
N THR A 122 3.13 -13.28 -13.92
CA THR A 122 2.11 -14.31 -13.76
C THR A 122 2.80 -15.68 -13.66
N ALA A 123 2.30 -16.53 -12.77
CA ALA A 123 2.64 -17.95 -12.79
C ALA A 123 1.64 -18.69 -13.67
N ASP A 124 2.13 -19.44 -14.64
CA ASP A 124 1.29 -20.39 -15.37
C ASP A 124 0.91 -21.57 -14.46
N SER A 125 -0.16 -22.30 -14.80
CA SER A 125 -0.63 -23.51 -14.10
C SER A 125 0.44 -24.59 -13.92
N THR A 126 1.50 -24.53 -14.75
CA THR A 126 2.68 -25.40 -14.73
C THR A 126 3.79 -24.92 -13.78
N GLY A 127 3.59 -23.81 -13.08
CA GLY A 127 4.58 -23.19 -12.18
C GLY A 127 5.69 -22.42 -12.91
N THR A 128 5.61 -22.29 -14.24
CA THR A 128 6.56 -21.49 -15.01
C THR A 128 6.21 -20.00 -14.89
N LEU A 129 7.19 -19.20 -14.47
CA LEU A 129 7.01 -17.78 -14.22
C LEU A 129 7.13 -16.98 -15.54
N ILE A 130 6.03 -16.36 -15.98
CA ILE A 130 6.00 -15.50 -17.16
C ILE A 130 6.28 -14.07 -16.72
N ARG A 131 7.52 -13.63 -16.92
CA ARG A 131 7.95 -12.24 -16.64
C ARG A 131 7.71 -11.37 -17.87
N LYS A 132 6.82 -10.40 -17.75
CA LYS A 132 6.64 -9.37 -18.79
C LYS A 132 7.44 -8.13 -18.39
N TYR A 133 8.55 -7.91 -19.08
CA TYR A 133 9.29 -6.65 -18.96
C TYR A 133 8.59 -5.57 -19.77
N ASP A 134 8.51 -4.37 -19.19
CA ASP A 134 8.17 -3.18 -19.93
C ASP A 134 9.30 -2.87 -20.93
N LYS A 135 8.93 -2.73 -22.21
CA LYS A 135 9.86 -2.45 -23.30
C LYS A 135 9.96 -0.95 -23.62
N SER A 136 9.13 -0.13 -22.99
CA SER A 136 9.12 1.32 -23.22
C SER A 136 10.32 1.97 -22.53
N ASN A 137 11.05 2.80 -23.27
CA ASN A 137 12.08 3.67 -22.72
C ASN A 137 11.52 5.05 -22.28
N ASP A 138 10.23 5.29 -22.51
CA ASP A 138 9.59 6.59 -22.31
C ASP A 138 8.92 6.72 -20.93
N ARG A 139 9.20 5.78 -20.00
CA ARG A 139 8.67 5.82 -18.63
C ARG A 139 9.35 6.91 -17.83
N THR A 140 8.54 7.79 -17.22
CA THR A 140 9.04 9.00 -16.56
C THR A 140 9.17 8.86 -15.04
N SER A 141 8.48 7.90 -14.42
CA SER A 141 8.47 7.72 -12.97
C SER A 141 8.48 6.25 -12.59
N LEU A 142 8.88 5.92 -11.36
CA LEU A 142 8.70 4.60 -10.75
C LEU A 142 7.55 4.58 -9.74
N ILE A 143 6.72 5.62 -9.69
CA ILE A 143 5.63 5.76 -8.71
C ILE A 143 4.39 4.98 -9.17
N ASN A 144 3.88 4.10 -8.31
CA ASN A 144 2.61 3.39 -8.44
C ASN A 144 2.05 3.04 -7.04
N ASP A 145 0.92 2.33 -6.96
CA ASP A 145 0.26 1.97 -5.69
C ASP A 145 1.02 0.93 -4.85
N ASN A 146 1.98 0.22 -5.46
CA ASN A 146 2.78 -0.81 -4.81
C ASN A 146 4.19 -0.29 -4.42
N VAL A 147 4.43 1.02 -4.54
CA VAL A 147 5.68 1.67 -4.18
C VAL A 147 5.57 2.32 -2.81
N ARG A 148 6.63 2.18 -2.01
CA ARG A 148 6.70 2.68 -0.64
C ARG A 148 7.73 3.80 -0.53
N VAL A 149 7.44 4.77 0.33
CA VAL A 149 8.40 5.78 0.75
C VAL A 149 9.32 5.18 1.79
N TYR A 150 10.63 5.38 1.63
CA TYR A 150 11.61 5.15 2.69
C TYR A 150 12.40 6.45 2.93
N LYS A 151 12.82 6.62 4.18
CA LYS A 151 13.40 7.86 4.70
C LYS A 151 14.73 7.62 5.40
N GLY A 152 15.48 8.70 5.61
CA GLY A 152 16.78 8.70 6.26
C GLY A 152 17.93 8.66 5.27
N GLY A 153 19.09 8.19 5.72
CA GLY A 153 20.29 7.97 4.93
C GLY A 153 20.85 6.57 5.20
N SER A 154 21.43 5.95 4.19
CA SER A 154 22.18 4.71 4.34
C SER A 154 23.68 4.95 4.34
N TRP A 155 24.46 3.93 4.68
CA TRP A 155 25.93 3.96 4.65
C TRP A 155 26.49 4.28 3.25
N ARG A 156 25.70 4.05 2.19
CA ARG A 156 26.04 4.38 0.80
C ARG A 156 25.78 5.85 0.44
N ASP A 157 24.94 6.54 1.20
CA ASP A 157 24.55 7.92 0.90
C ASP A 157 25.60 8.90 1.42
N ARG A 158 25.94 9.91 0.61
CA ARG A 158 26.80 11.02 1.07
C ARG A 158 25.97 11.97 1.93
N ALA A 159 26.58 12.58 2.95
CA ALA A 159 25.92 13.49 3.89
C ALA A 159 25.12 14.62 3.21
N TYR A 160 25.59 15.11 2.06
CA TYR A 160 24.90 16.14 1.27
C TYR A 160 23.47 15.72 0.82
N TRP A 161 23.23 14.42 0.63
CA TRP A 161 21.95 13.87 0.17
C TRP A 161 21.06 13.34 1.30
N ILE A 162 21.40 13.64 2.56
CA ILE A 162 20.63 13.22 3.72
C ILE A 162 19.84 14.43 4.21
N ASP A 163 18.73 14.72 3.53
CA ASP A 163 17.75 15.73 3.94
C ASP A 163 16.50 15.03 4.50
N PRO A 164 16.01 15.36 5.71
CA PRO A 164 14.75 14.81 6.24
C PRO A 164 13.55 15.05 5.31
N ALA A 165 13.53 16.16 4.58
CA ALA A 165 12.47 16.48 3.62
C ALA A 165 12.53 15.59 2.37
N GLN A 166 13.73 15.11 2.00
CA GLN A 166 13.89 14.28 0.81
C GLN A 166 13.11 12.97 0.93
N ARG A 167 12.34 12.64 -0.11
CA ARG A 167 11.54 11.41 -0.22
C ARG A 167 12.17 10.51 -1.26
N ARG A 168 12.38 9.25 -0.90
CA ARG A 168 12.86 8.22 -1.82
C ARG A 168 11.83 7.12 -1.87
N TYR A 169 11.71 6.52 -3.05
CA TYR A 169 10.67 5.56 -3.38
C TYR A 169 11.31 4.25 -3.79
N TYR A 170 10.74 3.14 -3.35
CA TYR A 170 11.15 1.81 -3.78
C TYR A 170 9.95 0.88 -3.87
N PRO A 171 9.88 -0.02 -4.87
CA PRO A 171 8.82 -1.03 -4.93
C PRO A 171 8.80 -1.89 -3.68
N GLN A 172 7.62 -2.18 -3.12
CA GLN A 172 7.49 -2.94 -1.87
C GLN A 172 8.00 -4.38 -1.97
N ASP A 173 7.99 -4.95 -3.17
CA ASP A 173 8.41 -6.34 -3.44
C ASP A 173 9.94 -6.50 -3.57
N MET A 174 10.68 -5.39 -3.65
CA MET A 174 12.12 -5.41 -3.85
C MET A 174 12.85 -5.16 -2.52
N ALA A 175 13.97 -5.85 -2.32
CA ALA A 175 14.83 -5.70 -1.16
C ALA A 175 16.22 -5.20 -1.58
N THR A 176 16.81 -4.34 -0.76
CA THR A 176 18.20 -3.87 -0.92
C THR A 176 18.96 -4.06 0.40
N ASP A 177 20.28 -4.11 0.30
CA ASP A 177 21.21 -4.22 1.43
C ASP A 177 21.29 -2.95 2.29
N TYR A 178 20.93 -1.81 1.71
CA TYR A 178 21.09 -0.48 2.33
C TYR A 178 19.79 0.07 2.94
N ILE A 179 18.65 -0.62 2.78
CA ILE A 179 17.35 -0.27 3.38
C ILE A 179 17.04 -1.24 4.53
N GLY A 180 16.62 -0.69 5.67
CA GLY A 180 16.20 -1.47 6.84
C GLY A 180 14.88 -0.95 7.41
N PHE A 181 14.45 -1.51 8.54
CA PHE A 181 13.21 -1.13 9.22
C PHE A 181 13.48 -0.55 10.61
N ARG A 182 12.57 0.32 11.06
CA ARG A 182 12.50 0.81 12.44
C ARG A 182 11.08 0.59 12.95
N CYS A 183 10.95 -0.04 14.10
CA CYS A 183 9.64 -0.25 14.72
C CYS A 183 9.08 1.07 15.27
N ALA A 184 7.79 1.31 15.02
CA ALA A 184 7.02 2.38 15.64
C ALA A 184 5.85 1.76 16.40
N MET A 185 5.42 2.42 17.48
CA MET A 185 4.31 1.95 18.31
C MET A 185 3.43 3.13 18.69
N SER A 186 2.12 2.94 18.57
CA SER A 186 1.13 3.89 19.08
C SER A 186 1.25 3.99 20.59
N ARG A 187 1.31 5.21 21.11
CA ARG A 187 1.35 5.41 22.56
C ARG A 187 -0.03 5.12 23.16
N VAL A 188 -0.15 3.99 23.84
CA VAL A 188 -1.36 3.61 24.58
C VAL A 188 -1.22 4.11 26.03
N GLY A 189 -2.01 5.12 26.41
CA GLY A 189 -2.15 5.57 27.81
C GLY A 189 -1.42 6.86 28.21
N SER A 190 -1.77 7.35 29.42
CA SER A 190 -1.13 8.53 30.03
C SER A 190 0.27 8.17 30.56
N LYS A 191 1.26 9.08 30.41
CA LYS A 191 2.57 8.91 31.08
C LYS A 191 2.29 8.81 32.57
N SER A 192 2.88 7.84 33.27
CA SER A 192 2.81 7.81 34.73
C SER A 192 3.21 9.18 35.28
N LYS A 193 2.29 9.87 35.98
CA LYS A 193 2.57 11.15 36.65
C LYS A 193 3.59 11.01 37.80
N GLY A 194 3.99 9.78 38.14
CA GLY A 194 5.03 9.52 39.14
C GLY A 194 6.42 9.80 38.58
N LYS A 195 7.24 10.54 39.34
CA LYS A 195 8.68 10.65 39.08
C LYS A 195 9.26 9.24 38.99
N ASN A 196 9.95 8.93 37.90
CA ASN A 196 10.74 7.71 37.77
C ASN A 196 11.66 7.61 38.99
N LYS A 197 11.42 6.64 39.88
CA LYS A 197 12.38 6.34 40.95
C LYS A 197 13.57 5.66 40.28
N THR A 198 14.72 6.32 40.29
CA THR A 198 16.00 5.66 40.01
C THR A 198 16.14 4.51 41.01
N ARG A 199 16.31 3.29 40.49
CA ARG A 199 16.58 2.12 41.31
C ARG A 199 18.02 2.27 41.80
N ASN A 200 18.18 2.56 43.10
CA ASN A 200 19.48 2.45 43.77
C ASN A 200 19.91 0.99 43.83
#